data_AF-A0A0F9DYI3-F1
#
_entry.id   AF-A0A0F9DYI3-F1
#
_cell.length_a   1.000
_cell.length_b   1.000
_cell.length_c   1.000
_cell.angle_alpha   90.00
_cell.angle_beta   90.00
_cell.angle_gamma   90.00
#
_symmetry.space_group_name_H-M   'P 1'
#
loop_
_entity.id
_entity.type
_entity.pdbx_description
1 polymer ?
#
loop_
_entity_poly.entity_id
_entity_poly.type
_entity_poly.pdbx_seq_one_letter_code
_entity_poly.pdbx_strand_id
1 'polypeptide(L)'
;MASLKDLYDSEVIDSIVRNYSSEVSVEDKPTAPKVDPLTLIDTKKYAAGDGEMMFSSVFWQPKNIPDVAIPMFAIEDWDEQARNHIPEVNPNWVWDRPVLESFALAMISNDTTLIHGLMGTGKSCLVEQWCATLHIPFWRMSCNRETREQHFLGSPGVEHDDKGQLSIKQEPTTLTDSLKYGGVFCEDEAFRHNSALVLQSLREKSNRTVLLPDAPGRTADERKLVAPKGRWWYCLTDNTTGSGDETGIFDAEV
;
A
#
# COMPACT_ATOMS: atom_id res chain seq x y z
N MET A 1 -18.73 -27.72 41.84
CA MET A 1 -18.30 -28.53 40.68
C MET A 1 -17.90 -29.89 41.22
N ALA A 2 -18.51 -30.98 40.75
CA ALA A 2 -18.14 -32.33 41.18
C ALA A 2 -16.70 -32.63 40.74
N SER A 3 -15.87 -33.19 41.62
CA SER A 3 -14.50 -33.57 41.28
C SER A 3 -14.49 -34.87 40.49
N LEU A 4 -13.42 -35.14 39.74
CA LEU A 4 -13.29 -36.38 38.96
C LEU A 4 -13.40 -37.65 39.83
N LYS A 5 -13.04 -37.53 41.12
CA LYS A 5 -13.16 -38.59 42.14
C LYS A 5 -14.60 -38.86 42.56
N ASP A 6 -15.50 -37.92 42.33
CA ASP A 6 -16.92 -38.03 42.66
C ASP A 6 -17.75 -38.64 41.50
N LEU A 7 -17.14 -38.79 40.32
CA LEU A 7 -17.80 -39.20 39.07
C LEU A 7 -17.38 -40.59 38.57
N TYR A 8 -16.21 -41.09 38.99
CA TYR A 8 -15.65 -42.35 38.50
C TYR A 8 -15.03 -43.18 39.63
N ASP A 9 -15.14 -44.50 39.50
CA ASP A 9 -14.51 -45.44 40.43
C ASP A 9 -12.98 -45.35 40.38
N SER A 10 -12.34 -45.63 41.52
CA SER A 10 -10.89 -45.51 41.70
C SER A 10 -10.09 -46.36 40.70
N GLU A 11 -10.61 -47.52 40.29
CA GLU A 11 -9.97 -48.37 39.29
C GLU A 11 -9.92 -47.73 37.90
N VAL A 12 -10.97 -46.97 37.53
CA VAL A 12 -11.02 -46.25 36.26
C VAL A 12 -10.02 -45.10 36.28
N ILE A 13 -9.96 -44.37 37.39
CA ILE A 13 -9.01 -43.28 37.60
C ILE A 13 -7.58 -43.81 37.52
N ASP A 14 -7.27 -44.92 38.19
CA ASP A 14 -5.95 -45.54 38.17
C ASP A 14 -5.57 -46.07 36.77
N SER A 15 -6.53 -46.58 35.99
CA SER A 15 -6.30 -47.00 34.61
C SER A 15 -5.95 -45.82 33.69
N ILE A 16 -6.63 -44.68 33.86
CA ILE A 16 -6.37 -43.45 33.11
C ILE A 16 -5.00 -42.91 33.48
N VAL A 17 -4.69 -42.84 34.77
CA VAL A 17 -3.39 -42.37 35.25
C VAL A 17 -2.26 -43.28 34.77
N ARG A 18 -2.44 -44.61 34.74
CA ARG A 18 -1.45 -45.54 34.16
C ARG A 18 -1.25 -45.36 32.66
N ASN A 19 -2.34 -45.18 31.89
CA ASN A 19 -2.25 -44.98 30.45
C ASN A 19 -1.56 -43.66 30.08
N TYR A 20 -1.75 -42.60 30.87
CA TYR A 20 -1.11 -41.31 30.62
C TYR A 20 0.27 -41.17 31.26
N SER A 21 0.60 -41.95 32.29
CA SER A 21 1.95 -41.90 32.89
C SER A 21 3.02 -42.59 32.05
N SER A 22 2.65 -43.52 31.17
CA SER A 22 3.58 -44.06 30.15
C SER A 22 3.89 -43.04 29.04
N GLU A 23 3.03 -42.04 28.81
CA GLU A 23 3.30 -40.95 27.86
C GLU A 23 4.13 -39.81 28.50
N VAL A 24 4.20 -39.76 29.83
CA VAL A 24 4.89 -38.69 30.58
C VAL A 24 6.28 -39.14 31.09
N SER A 25 6.66 -40.40 30.89
CA SER A 25 7.95 -40.95 31.36
C SER A 25 9.07 -40.98 30.32
N VAL A 26 8.93 -40.25 29.20
CA VAL A 26 10.10 -39.77 28.47
C VAL A 26 10.51 -38.47 29.13
N GLU A 27 11.40 -38.57 30.12
CA GLU A 27 12.27 -37.46 30.47
C GLU A 27 13.01 -37.06 29.18
N ASP A 28 12.45 -36.07 28.46
CA ASP A 28 13.26 -35.23 27.59
C ASP A 28 14.39 -34.72 28.48
N LYS A 29 15.58 -35.32 28.33
CA LYS A 29 16.84 -34.69 28.76
C LYS A 29 16.73 -33.22 28.43
N PRO A 30 17.29 -32.29 29.23
CA PRO A 30 17.23 -30.87 28.91
C PRO A 30 18.02 -30.60 27.61
N THR A 31 17.41 -30.88 26.47
CA THR A 31 17.66 -30.21 25.21
C THR A 31 17.40 -28.76 25.49
N ALA A 32 18.30 -27.91 24.97
CA ALA A 32 18.32 -26.47 25.15
C ALA A 32 16.89 -25.89 25.25
N PRO A 33 16.66 -24.90 26.13
CA PRO A 33 15.33 -24.32 26.35
C PRO A 33 14.65 -24.11 25.00
N LYS A 34 13.44 -24.67 24.83
CA LYS A 34 12.63 -24.48 23.62
C LYS A 34 12.56 -22.97 23.39
N VAL A 35 13.29 -22.50 22.38
CA VAL A 35 13.37 -21.09 22.04
C VAL A 35 11.94 -20.66 21.71
N ASP A 36 11.46 -19.60 22.35
CA ASP A 36 10.13 -19.07 22.07
C ASP A 36 10.07 -18.74 20.57
N PRO A 37 9.11 -19.26 19.79
CA PRO A 37 8.99 -18.94 18.38
C PRO A 37 8.85 -17.43 18.12
N LEU A 38 8.44 -16.62 19.10
CA LEU A 38 8.44 -15.16 19.05
C LEU A 38 9.83 -14.53 19.20
N THR A 39 10.79 -15.26 19.77
CA THR A 39 12.20 -14.82 19.86
C THR A 39 13.03 -15.17 18.61
N LEU A 40 12.48 -15.97 17.70
CA LEU A 40 13.04 -16.21 16.37
C LEU A 40 12.58 -15.11 15.41
N ILE A 41 13.00 -13.88 15.67
CA ILE A 41 12.82 -12.78 14.70
C ILE A 41 13.86 -13.01 13.59
N ASP A 42 13.47 -13.73 12.55
CA ASP A 42 14.24 -13.77 11.32
C ASP A 42 14.10 -12.40 10.64
N THR A 43 15.05 -11.52 10.93
CA THR A 43 15.15 -10.23 10.25
C THR A 43 15.49 -10.52 8.80
N LYS A 44 14.46 -10.45 7.93
CA LYS A 44 14.61 -10.62 6.49
C LYS A 44 15.80 -9.79 6.02
N LYS A 45 16.85 -10.47 5.55
CA LYS A 45 18.01 -9.80 4.97
C LYS A 45 17.63 -9.37 3.57
N TYR A 46 17.77 -8.08 3.29
CA TYR A 46 17.60 -7.53 1.96
C TYR A 46 18.95 -7.48 1.26
N ALA A 47 18.95 -7.82 -0.02
CA ALA A 47 20.06 -7.64 -0.92
C ALA A 47 19.48 -7.00 -2.18
N ALA A 48 20.15 -5.96 -2.69
CA ALA A 48 19.73 -5.30 -3.91
C ALA A 48 19.93 -6.26 -5.11
N GLY A 49 18.87 -6.45 -5.89
CA GLY A 49 18.91 -7.12 -7.19
C GLY A 49 19.24 -6.17 -8.35
N ASP A 50 19.06 -6.65 -9.57
CA ASP A 50 19.21 -5.85 -10.79
C ASP A 50 18.14 -4.74 -10.83
N GLY A 51 18.57 -3.48 -10.93
CA GLY A 51 17.68 -2.31 -10.93
C GLY A 51 17.20 -1.86 -9.53
N GLU A 52 17.77 -2.43 -8.47
CA GLU A 52 17.52 -2.00 -7.10
C GLU A 52 18.78 -1.40 -6.48
N MET A 53 18.58 -0.53 -5.49
CA MET A 53 19.65 0.03 -4.66
C MET A 53 19.27 -0.12 -3.19
N MET A 54 20.26 -0.26 -2.31
CA MET A 54 19.98 -0.24 -0.87
C MET A 54 19.50 1.16 -0.46
N PHE A 55 18.51 1.26 0.42
CA PHE A 55 18.02 2.52 0.94
C PHE A 55 19.17 3.38 1.50
N SER A 56 20.10 2.76 2.22
CA SER A 56 21.30 3.42 2.77
C SER A 56 22.21 4.05 1.72
N SER A 57 22.20 3.57 0.48
CA SER A 57 23.03 4.09 -0.61
C SER A 57 22.46 5.34 -1.28
N VAL A 58 21.14 5.51 -1.23
CA VAL A 58 20.43 6.67 -1.81
C VAL A 58 20.16 7.73 -0.75
N PHE A 59 19.79 7.30 0.46
CA PHE A 59 19.39 8.18 1.56
C PHE A 59 20.42 8.16 2.70
N TRP A 60 20.13 7.42 3.78
CA TRP A 60 20.98 7.26 4.95
C TRP A 60 20.81 5.88 5.55
N GLN A 61 21.73 5.45 6.41
CA GLN A 61 21.56 4.19 7.14
C GLN A 61 20.31 4.26 8.04
N PRO A 62 19.26 3.45 7.76
CA PRO A 62 18.01 3.56 8.50
C PRO A 62 18.19 3.10 9.95
N LYS A 63 17.39 3.68 10.85
CA LYS A 63 17.43 3.34 12.27
C LYS A 63 16.20 2.57 12.74
N ASN A 64 15.04 2.81 12.12
CA ASN A 64 13.76 2.26 12.55
C ASN A 64 13.35 1.03 11.74
N ILE A 65 13.95 0.82 10.57
CA ILE A 65 13.70 -0.32 9.68
C ILE A 65 15.03 -1.03 9.35
N PRO A 66 15.00 -2.31 8.92
CA PRO A 66 16.15 -2.91 8.25
C PRO A 66 16.51 -2.11 6.99
N ASP A 67 17.78 -2.15 6.59
CA ASP A 67 18.18 -1.57 5.30
C ASP A 67 17.57 -2.38 4.16
N VAL A 68 16.69 -1.75 3.39
CA VAL A 68 15.84 -2.39 2.40
C VAL A 68 16.29 -2.05 0.98
N ALA A 69 16.07 -2.97 0.03
CA ALA A 69 16.35 -2.74 -1.38
C ALA A 69 15.17 -1.99 -2.03
N ILE A 70 15.41 -0.76 -2.48
CA ILE A 70 14.42 0.09 -3.17
C ILE A 70 14.65 0.05 -4.68
N PRO A 71 13.59 0.12 -5.51
CA PRO A 71 13.77 0.17 -6.95
C PRO A 71 14.37 1.53 -7.36
N MET A 72 15.30 1.49 -8.31
CA MET A 72 15.90 2.67 -8.92
C MET A 72 15.65 2.61 -10.43
N PHE A 73 14.88 3.56 -10.95
CA PHE A 73 14.53 3.60 -12.36
C PHE A 73 15.40 4.60 -13.12
N ALA A 74 15.72 4.28 -14.37
CA ALA A 74 16.11 5.28 -15.35
C ALA A 74 14.85 6.00 -15.84
N ILE A 75 14.99 7.26 -16.27
CA ILE A 75 13.85 8.02 -16.82
C ILE A 75 13.30 7.31 -18.07
N GLU A 76 14.18 6.66 -18.82
CA GLU A 76 13.87 5.92 -20.04
C GLU A 76 13.04 4.66 -19.80
N ASP A 77 13.02 4.14 -18.56
CA ASP A 77 12.22 2.97 -18.19
C ASP A 77 10.72 3.24 -18.21
N TRP A 78 10.31 4.50 -18.29
CA TRP A 78 8.92 4.93 -18.31
C TRP A 78 8.45 5.32 -19.71
N ASP A 79 7.15 5.16 -19.95
CA ASP A 79 6.49 5.67 -21.16
C ASP A 79 6.63 7.21 -21.23
N GLU A 80 6.66 7.76 -22.45
CA GLU A 80 6.78 9.20 -22.68
C GLU A 80 5.69 10.00 -21.92
N GLN A 81 4.46 9.47 -21.86
CA GLN A 81 3.38 10.10 -21.11
C GLN A 81 3.68 10.17 -19.61
N ALA A 82 4.31 9.14 -19.04
CA ALA A 82 4.65 9.09 -17.62
C ALA A 82 5.90 9.90 -17.25
N ARG A 83 6.86 10.07 -18.18
CA ARG A 83 8.08 10.86 -17.93
C ARG A 83 7.78 12.31 -17.55
N ASN A 84 6.74 12.89 -18.15
CA ASN A 84 6.30 14.25 -17.85
C ASN A 84 5.76 14.41 -16.42
N HIS A 85 5.47 13.30 -15.73
CA HIS A 85 4.99 13.27 -14.36
C HIS A 85 6.09 12.92 -13.35
N ILE A 86 7.35 12.77 -13.77
CA ILE A 86 8.48 12.62 -12.84
C ILE A 86 8.81 14.02 -12.28
N PRO A 87 8.68 14.25 -10.96
CA PRO A 87 8.94 15.56 -10.37
C PRO A 87 10.44 15.90 -10.35
N GLU A 88 10.75 17.18 -10.20
CA GLU A 88 12.12 17.65 -9.99
C GLU A 88 12.55 17.50 -8.53
N VAL A 89 13.82 17.13 -8.33
CA VAL A 89 14.41 17.05 -6.99
C VAL A 89 14.61 18.47 -6.45
N ASN A 90 14.04 18.74 -5.27
CA ASN A 90 14.25 19.99 -4.56
C ASN A 90 15.47 19.86 -3.63
N PRO A 91 16.59 20.56 -3.91
CA PRO A 91 17.81 20.46 -3.10
C PRO A 91 17.66 21.02 -1.68
N ASN A 92 16.61 21.81 -1.42
CA ASN A 92 16.33 22.38 -0.10
C ASN A 92 15.35 21.54 0.72
N TRP A 93 14.87 20.41 0.18
CA TRP A 93 13.95 19.54 0.90
C TRP A 93 14.65 18.87 2.09
N VAL A 94 13.98 18.89 3.24
CA VAL A 94 14.46 18.27 4.47
C VAL A 94 13.57 17.07 4.79
N TRP A 95 14.15 15.88 4.76
CA TRP A 95 13.43 14.64 5.00
C TRP A 95 13.02 14.46 6.46
N ASP A 96 11.75 14.17 6.69
CA ASP A 96 11.30 13.51 7.92
C ASP A 96 11.74 12.05 7.89
N ARG A 97 12.82 11.74 8.63
CA ARG A 97 13.51 10.46 8.51
C ARG A 97 12.65 9.26 8.96
N PRO A 98 12.00 9.26 10.14
CA PRO A 98 11.11 8.18 10.54
C PRO A 98 9.98 7.91 9.54
N VAL A 99 9.38 8.96 8.98
CA VAL A 99 8.30 8.82 8.01
C VAL A 99 8.82 8.24 6.70
N LEU A 100 9.95 8.73 6.19
CA LEU A 100 10.54 8.20 4.96
C LEU A 100 10.95 6.72 5.09
N GLU A 101 11.55 6.34 6.22
CA GLU A 101 11.91 4.95 6.49
C GLU A 101 10.67 4.05 6.47
N SER A 102 9.62 4.42 7.20
CA SER A 102 8.37 3.65 7.22
C SER A 102 7.72 3.58 5.84
N PHE A 103 7.73 4.69 5.10
CA PHE A 103 7.22 4.78 3.74
C PHE A 103 8.00 3.87 2.78
N ALA A 104 9.33 3.88 2.82
CA ALA A 104 10.18 3.03 1.98
C ALA A 104 9.87 1.54 2.17
N LEU A 105 9.70 1.11 3.43
CA LEU A 105 9.35 -0.28 3.74
C LEU A 105 7.96 -0.66 3.18
N ALA A 106 6.99 0.24 3.31
CA ALA A 106 5.64 0.03 2.79
C ALA A 106 5.63 -0.03 1.25
N MET A 107 6.41 0.82 0.59
CA MET A 107 6.55 0.85 -0.87
C MET A 107 7.12 -0.46 -1.42
N ILE A 108 8.19 -0.98 -0.81
CA ILE A 108 8.78 -2.28 -1.22
C ILE A 108 7.82 -3.43 -0.95
N SER A 109 7.07 -3.33 0.15
CA SER A 109 6.04 -4.30 0.46
C SER A 109 4.82 -4.15 -0.45
N ASN A 110 4.74 -3.12 -1.30
CA ASN A 110 3.57 -2.77 -2.09
C ASN A 110 2.30 -2.56 -1.25
N ASP A 111 2.48 -2.09 -0.02
CA ASP A 111 1.39 -1.78 0.89
C ASP A 111 0.82 -0.41 0.56
N THR A 112 -0.51 -0.30 0.67
CA THR A 112 -1.20 0.98 0.51
C THR A 112 -0.92 1.82 1.74
N THR A 113 -0.33 3.00 1.55
CA THR A 113 0.22 3.80 2.65
C THR A 113 -0.57 5.09 2.84
N LEU A 114 -1.00 5.37 4.07
CA LEU A 114 -1.57 6.66 4.47
C LEU A 114 -0.50 7.46 5.22
N ILE A 115 -0.18 8.66 4.72
CA ILE A 115 0.63 9.65 5.42
C ILE A 115 -0.31 10.73 5.94
N HIS A 116 -0.41 10.84 7.27
CA HIS A 116 -1.28 11.82 7.91
C HIS A 116 -0.50 12.77 8.82
N GLY A 117 -1.13 13.90 9.19
CA GLY A 117 -0.53 14.92 10.05
C GLY A 117 -1.05 16.32 9.70
N LEU A 118 -0.65 17.34 10.46
CA LEU A 118 -1.15 18.69 10.28
C LEU A 118 -0.95 19.25 8.85
N MET A 119 -1.75 20.25 8.49
CA MET A 119 -1.58 20.95 7.21
C MET A 119 -0.20 21.62 7.13
N GLY A 120 0.41 21.60 5.95
CA GLY A 120 1.71 22.24 5.72
C GLY A 120 2.93 21.49 6.27
N THR A 121 2.79 20.28 6.82
CA THR A 121 3.94 19.45 7.26
C THR A 121 4.67 18.73 6.12
N GLY A 122 4.22 18.92 4.88
CA GLY A 122 4.91 18.39 3.70
C GLY A 122 4.61 16.92 3.37
N LYS A 123 3.46 16.38 3.78
CA LYS A 123 3.03 14.98 3.50
C LYS A 123 3.09 14.62 2.02
N SER A 124 2.40 15.37 1.17
CA SER A 124 2.37 15.13 -0.28
C SER A 124 3.73 15.44 -0.91
N CYS A 125 4.47 16.41 -0.37
CA CYS A 125 5.84 16.73 -0.80
C CYS A 125 6.84 15.61 -0.47
N LEU A 126 6.68 14.87 0.63
CA LEU A 126 7.52 13.71 0.94
C LEU A 126 7.38 12.65 -0.16
N VAL A 127 6.15 12.36 -0.59
CA VAL A 127 5.89 11.41 -1.69
C VAL A 127 6.43 11.93 -3.01
N GLU A 128 6.22 13.21 -3.30
CA GLU A 128 6.72 13.86 -4.51
C GLU A 128 8.25 13.80 -4.60
N GLN A 129 8.95 14.14 -3.51
CA GLN A 129 10.41 14.11 -3.47
C GLN A 129 10.97 12.70 -3.49
N TRP A 130 10.21 11.71 -2.97
CA TRP A 130 10.57 10.30 -3.08
C TRP A 130 10.53 9.88 -4.55
N CYS A 131 9.46 10.25 -5.25
CA CYS A 131 9.30 10.00 -6.67
C CYS A 131 10.38 10.69 -7.49
N ALA A 132 10.71 11.95 -7.17
CA ALA A 132 11.78 12.71 -7.82
C ALA A 132 13.15 12.01 -7.67
N THR A 133 13.47 11.54 -6.46
CA THR A 133 14.77 10.91 -6.15
C THR A 133 14.97 9.59 -6.89
N LEU A 134 13.89 8.81 -7.08
CA LEU A 134 13.94 7.48 -7.69
C LEU A 134 13.49 7.47 -9.17
N HIS A 135 13.27 8.65 -9.75
CA HIS A 135 12.71 8.85 -11.09
C HIS A 135 11.40 8.08 -11.33
N ILE A 136 10.51 8.08 -10.35
CA ILE A 136 9.20 7.45 -10.43
C ILE A 136 8.16 8.52 -10.83
N PRO A 137 7.26 8.25 -11.78
CA PRO A 137 6.14 9.13 -12.11
C PRO A 137 5.24 9.35 -10.89
N PHE A 138 4.87 10.60 -10.63
CA PHE A 138 4.01 11.01 -9.52
C PHE A 138 2.66 11.50 -10.03
N TRP A 139 1.62 10.71 -9.77
CA TRP A 139 0.25 10.96 -10.19
C TRP A 139 -0.57 11.46 -8.99
N ARG A 140 -0.53 12.77 -8.74
CA ARG A 140 -1.26 13.38 -7.64
C ARG A 140 -2.66 13.81 -8.07
N MET A 141 -3.65 13.45 -7.25
CA MET A 141 -5.02 13.94 -7.38
C MET A 141 -5.46 14.56 -6.06
N SER A 142 -5.64 15.88 -6.06
CA SER A 142 -6.15 16.62 -4.91
C SER A 142 -7.67 16.50 -4.85
N CYS A 143 -8.18 16.04 -3.73
CA CYS A 143 -9.58 15.75 -3.54
C CYS A 143 -10.26 16.80 -2.68
N ASN A 144 -11.56 16.99 -2.95
CA ASN A 144 -12.46 17.86 -2.22
C ASN A 144 -13.84 17.21 -2.12
N ARG A 145 -14.77 17.89 -1.45
CA ARG A 145 -16.13 17.38 -1.24
C ARG A 145 -16.92 17.19 -2.54
N GLU A 146 -16.58 17.95 -3.59
CA GLU A 146 -17.18 17.81 -4.92
C GLU A 146 -16.55 16.69 -5.75
N THR A 147 -15.47 16.06 -5.27
CA THR A 147 -14.81 14.99 -6.02
C THR A 147 -15.70 13.75 -6.08
N ARG A 148 -15.96 13.28 -7.31
CA ARG A 148 -16.84 12.15 -7.62
C ARG A 148 -16.08 11.03 -8.31
N GLU A 149 -16.72 9.87 -8.43
CA GLU A 149 -16.18 8.66 -9.07
C GLU A 149 -15.72 8.92 -10.50
N GLN A 150 -16.48 9.73 -11.25
CA GLN A 150 -16.13 10.15 -12.60
C GLN A 150 -14.79 10.89 -12.71
N HIS A 151 -14.33 11.59 -11.66
CA HIS A 151 -13.02 12.26 -11.69
C HIS A 151 -11.88 11.23 -11.58
N PHE A 152 -12.14 10.06 -10.99
CA PHE A 152 -11.19 8.95 -10.90
C PHE A 152 -11.28 8.03 -12.11
N LEU A 153 -12.48 7.63 -12.53
CA LEU A 153 -12.66 6.62 -13.57
C LEU A 153 -12.84 7.20 -14.97
N GLY A 154 -13.08 8.51 -15.07
CA GLY A 154 -13.44 9.18 -16.31
C GLY A 154 -14.94 9.04 -16.59
N SER A 155 -15.44 9.98 -17.40
CA SER A 155 -16.79 9.93 -17.96
C SER A 155 -16.73 9.64 -19.45
N PRO A 156 -17.78 9.04 -20.04
CA PRO A 156 -17.89 8.93 -21.48
C PRO A 156 -18.07 10.33 -22.11
N GLY A 157 -17.08 10.73 -22.90
CA GLY A 157 -17.14 11.88 -23.79
C GLY A 157 -17.57 11.49 -25.21
N VAL A 158 -18.02 12.48 -25.98
CA VAL A 158 -18.40 12.31 -27.37
C VAL A 158 -17.35 12.98 -28.25
N GLU A 159 -16.67 12.20 -29.09
CA GLU A 159 -15.73 12.71 -30.09
C GLU A 159 -16.34 12.60 -31.49
N HIS A 160 -15.98 13.52 -32.39
CA HIS A 160 -16.32 13.46 -33.81
C HIS A 160 -15.06 13.32 -34.65
N ASP A 161 -15.11 12.49 -35.68
CA ASP A 161 -14.04 12.44 -36.69
C ASP A 161 -14.20 13.56 -37.75
N ASP A 162 -13.19 13.72 -38.61
CA ASP A 162 -13.19 14.69 -39.71
C ASP A 162 -14.33 14.48 -40.73
N LYS A 163 -15.01 13.33 -40.67
CA LYS A 163 -16.18 12.97 -41.51
C LYS A 163 -17.51 13.20 -40.78
N GLY A 164 -17.49 13.74 -39.56
CA GLY A 164 -18.66 14.01 -38.74
C GLY A 164 -19.24 12.80 -38.00
N GLN A 165 -18.56 11.65 -38.02
CA GLN A 165 -18.97 10.45 -37.31
C GLN A 165 -18.75 10.61 -35.81
N LEU A 166 -19.83 10.44 -35.06
CA LEU A 166 -19.87 10.43 -33.59
C LEU A 166 -19.31 9.13 -33.02
N SER A 167 -18.42 9.21 -32.04
CA SER A 167 -17.93 8.08 -31.25
C SER A 167 -17.92 8.41 -29.76
N ILE A 168 -18.12 7.40 -28.92
CA ILE A 168 -18.03 7.55 -27.46
C ILE A 168 -16.64 7.11 -27.02
N LYS A 169 -15.93 7.97 -26.31
CA LYS A 169 -14.60 7.69 -25.78
C LYS A 169 -14.52 8.09 -24.32
N GLN A 170 -13.85 7.26 -23.54
CA GLN A 170 -13.60 7.57 -22.14
C GLN A 170 -12.40 8.51 -22.03
N GLU A 171 -12.60 9.66 -21.41
CA GLU A 171 -11.51 10.60 -21.16
C GLU A 171 -10.54 10.03 -20.13
N PRO A 172 -9.22 10.11 -20.37
CA PRO A 172 -8.23 9.66 -19.39
C PRO A 172 -8.23 10.58 -18.18
N THR A 173 -8.14 9.99 -17.00
CA THR A 173 -7.91 10.65 -15.72
C THR A 173 -6.52 10.32 -15.19
N THR A 174 -6.05 11.13 -14.22
CA THR A 174 -4.81 10.87 -13.47
C THR A 174 -4.72 9.44 -12.95
N LEU A 175 -5.83 8.88 -12.44
CA LEU A 175 -5.84 7.51 -11.97
C LEU A 175 -5.68 6.51 -13.13
N THR A 176 -6.47 6.65 -14.20
CA THR A 176 -6.40 5.71 -15.33
C THR A 176 -5.05 5.73 -16.03
N ASP A 177 -4.41 6.90 -16.14
CA ASP A 177 -3.07 7.05 -16.70
C ASP A 177 -2.03 6.42 -15.77
N SER A 178 -2.13 6.62 -14.45
CA SER A 178 -1.25 5.97 -13.50
C SER A 178 -1.33 4.44 -13.61
N LEU A 179 -2.53 3.87 -13.79
CA LEU A 179 -2.73 2.43 -13.94
C LEU A 179 -2.19 1.91 -15.28
N LYS A 180 -2.17 2.74 -16.31
CA LYS A 180 -1.67 2.37 -17.64
C LYS A 180 -0.15 2.45 -17.72
N TYR A 181 0.45 3.52 -17.19
CA TYR A 181 1.87 3.82 -17.36
C TYR A 181 2.73 3.55 -16.12
N GLY A 182 2.11 3.25 -14.98
CA GLY A 182 2.80 3.02 -13.71
C GLY A 182 3.22 4.31 -13.00
N GLY A 183 3.76 4.17 -11.79
CA GLY A 183 4.16 5.26 -10.91
C GLY A 183 3.48 5.22 -9.54
N VAL A 184 3.59 6.29 -8.78
CA VAL A 184 2.88 6.45 -7.49
C VAL A 184 1.61 7.24 -7.74
N PHE A 185 0.45 6.62 -7.49
CA PHE A 185 -0.81 7.34 -7.39
C PHE A 185 -0.96 7.89 -5.97
N CYS A 186 -1.13 9.20 -5.84
CA CYS A 186 -1.31 9.90 -4.57
C CYS A 186 -2.70 10.52 -4.51
N GLU A 187 -3.55 9.90 -3.70
CA GLU A 187 -4.87 10.41 -3.32
C GLU A 187 -4.69 11.43 -2.19
N ASP A 188 -4.72 12.71 -2.55
CA ASP A 188 -4.41 13.80 -1.64
C ASP A 188 -5.69 14.41 -1.06
N GLU A 189 -5.75 14.56 0.26
CA GLU A 189 -6.96 14.82 1.04
C GLU A 189 -8.02 13.72 0.83
N ALA A 190 -7.58 12.47 0.95
CA ALA A 190 -8.35 11.27 0.63
C ALA A 190 -9.66 11.09 1.40
N PHE A 191 -9.80 11.69 2.58
CA PHE A 191 -11.03 11.56 3.37
C PHE A 191 -12.06 12.65 3.05
N ARG A 192 -11.71 13.66 2.25
CA ARG A 192 -12.64 14.75 1.90
C ARG A 192 -13.70 14.39 0.86
N HIS A 193 -13.61 13.22 0.22
CA HIS A 193 -14.52 12.83 -0.85
C HIS A 193 -15.22 11.50 -0.58
N ASN A 194 -16.43 11.36 -1.14
CA ASN A 194 -17.28 10.18 -0.88
C ASN A 194 -17.04 9.01 -1.84
N SER A 195 -16.09 9.14 -2.77
CA SER A 195 -15.81 8.13 -3.81
C SER A 195 -14.79 7.04 -3.41
N ALA A 196 -14.44 6.92 -2.13
CA ALA A 196 -13.42 5.99 -1.65
C ALA A 196 -13.75 4.51 -1.94
N LEU A 197 -15.04 4.13 -1.96
CA LEU A 197 -15.48 2.75 -2.21
C LEU A 197 -15.10 2.25 -3.61
N VAL A 198 -15.11 3.14 -4.60
CA VAL A 198 -14.70 2.80 -5.98
C VAL A 198 -13.21 2.46 -6.06
N LEU A 199 -12.41 3.02 -5.17
CA LEU A 199 -10.96 2.83 -5.14
C LEU A 199 -10.52 1.63 -4.29
N GLN A 200 -11.46 0.96 -3.62
CA GLN A 200 -11.15 -0.11 -2.67
C GLN A 200 -10.31 -1.23 -3.30
N SER A 201 -10.66 -1.68 -4.51
CA SER A 201 -9.92 -2.74 -5.21
C SER A 201 -8.47 -2.34 -5.51
N LEU A 202 -8.18 -1.05 -5.67
CA LEU A 202 -6.84 -0.53 -5.87
C LEU A 202 -6.04 -0.41 -4.56
N ARG A 203 -6.74 -0.25 -3.44
CA ARG A 203 -6.13 -0.22 -2.09
C ARG A 203 -5.78 -1.63 -1.60
N GLU A 204 -6.37 -2.67 -2.18
CA GLU A 204 -6.05 -4.07 -1.88
C GLU A 204 -4.78 -4.53 -2.60
N LYS A 205 -3.78 -4.95 -1.82
CA LYS A 205 -2.46 -5.38 -2.32
C LYS A 205 -2.50 -6.55 -3.31
N SER A 206 -3.45 -7.47 -3.14
CA SER A 206 -3.53 -8.71 -3.92
C SER A 206 -4.11 -8.51 -5.32
N ASN A 207 -4.99 -7.52 -5.53
CA ASN A 207 -5.74 -7.39 -6.77
C ASN A 207 -6.04 -5.92 -7.14
N ARG A 208 -4.98 -5.17 -7.44
CA ARG A 208 -5.04 -3.77 -7.88
C ARG A 208 -5.58 -3.64 -9.30
N THR A 209 -6.91 -3.70 -9.40
CA THR A 209 -7.66 -3.63 -10.65
C THR A 209 -8.83 -2.66 -10.48
N VAL A 210 -9.18 -1.92 -11.52
CA VAL A 210 -10.45 -1.19 -11.59
C VAL A 210 -11.19 -1.52 -12.88
N LEU A 211 -12.52 -1.55 -12.82
CA LEU A 211 -13.38 -1.72 -13.98
C LEU A 211 -14.00 -0.36 -14.31
N LEU A 212 -13.78 0.11 -15.54
CA LEU A 212 -14.35 1.36 -16.02
C LEU A 212 -15.87 1.21 -16.23
N PRO A 213 -16.72 1.97 -15.51
CA PRO A 213 -18.15 1.99 -15.74
C PRO A 213 -18.43 2.62 -17.10
N ASP A 214 -19.51 2.16 -17.75
CA ASP A 214 -20.09 2.82 -18.92
C ASP A 214 -19.09 3.19 -20.04
N ALA A 215 -18.37 2.19 -20.56
CA ALA A 215 -17.61 2.31 -21.81
C ALA A 215 -18.31 1.52 -22.95
N PRO A 216 -19.26 2.14 -23.68
CA PRO A 216 -20.01 1.47 -24.74
C PRO A 216 -19.07 0.97 -25.84
N GLY A 217 -19.36 -0.22 -26.37
CA GLY A 217 -18.55 -0.82 -27.44
C GLY A 217 -17.24 -1.48 -26.97
N ARG A 218 -16.94 -1.46 -25.67
CA ARG A 218 -15.81 -2.21 -25.08
C ARG A 218 -16.30 -3.47 -24.36
N THR A 219 -15.57 -4.57 -24.54
CA THR A 219 -15.73 -5.79 -23.77
C THR A 219 -15.41 -5.55 -22.28
N ALA A 220 -15.78 -6.49 -21.41
CA ALA A 220 -15.43 -6.40 -19.99
C ALA A 220 -13.89 -6.36 -19.78
N ASP A 221 -13.14 -7.10 -20.60
CA ASP A 221 -11.68 -7.15 -20.53
C ASP A 221 -11.04 -5.82 -20.98
N GLU A 222 -11.58 -5.15 -22.00
CA GLU A 222 -11.11 -3.84 -22.46
C GLU A 222 -11.43 -2.68 -21.50
N ARG A 223 -12.39 -2.90 -20.59
CA ARG A 223 -12.74 -1.93 -19.53
C ARG A 223 -11.96 -2.15 -18.24
N LYS A 224 -11.22 -3.25 -18.14
CA LYS A 224 -10.47 -3.62 -16.93
C LYS A 224 -9.06 -3.03 -17.01
N LEU A 225 -8.77 -2.09 -16.12
CA LEU A 225 -7.41 -1.57 -15.93
C LEU A 225 -6.75 -2.28 -14.76
N VAL A 226 -5.51 -2.73 -14.95
CA VAL A 226 -4.74 -3.49 -13.96
C VAL A 226 -3.45 -2.75 -13.69
N ALA A 227 -3.15 -2.49 -12.42
CA ALA A 227 -1.93 -1.82 -12.02
C ALA A 227 -0.69 -2.68 -12.40
N PRO A 228 0.36 -2.08 -12.99
CA PRO A 228 1.56 -2.82 -13.36
C PRO A 228 2.30 -3.31 -12.11
N LYS A 229 2.54 -4.63 -12.04
CA LYS A 229 3.18 -5.27 -10.89
C LYS A 229 4.60 -4.73 -10.69
N GLY A 230 4.92 -4.35 -9.45
CA GLY A 230 6.24 -3.82 -9.08
C GLY A 230 6.55 -2.44 -9.65
N ARG A 231 5.59 -1.78 -10.31
CA ARG A 231 5.75 -0.46 -10.91
C ARG A 231 4.59 0.48 -10.63
N TRP A 232 3.69 0.11 -9.71
CA TRP A 232 2.57 0.96 -9.32
C TRP A 232 2.28 0.86 -7.84
N TRP A 233 2.19 2.02 -7.19
CA TRP A 233 1.99 2.16 -5.77
C TRP A 233 0.85 3.11 -5.46
N TYR A 234 0.19 2.87 -4.33
CA TYR A 234 -0.92 3.67 -3.84
C TYR A 234 -0.52 4.37 -2.54
N CYS A 235 -0.54 5.70 -2.56
CA CYS A 235 -0.38 6.54 -1.38
C CYS A 235 -1.64 7.38 -1.14
N LEU A 236 -1.98 7.57 0.12
CA LEU A 236 -2.98 8.51 0.59
C LEU A 236 -2.29 9.56 1.43
N THR A 237 -2.67 10.82 1.27
CA THR A 237 -2.24 11.90 2.17
C THR A 237 -3.47 12.58 2.73
N ASP A 238 -3.50 12.80 4.04
CA ASP A 238 -4.63 13.47 4.68
C ASP A 238 -4.20 14.23 5.93
N ASN A 239 -5.05 15.12 6.44
CA ASN A 239 -4.79 15.77 7.72
C ASN A 239 -5.19 14.89 8.90
N THR A 240 -6.10 13.94 8.69
CA THR A 240 -6.66 13.06 9.72
C THR A 240 -6.45 11.59 9.38
N THR A 241 -6.85 10.71 10.29
CA THR A 241 -6.97 9.26 10.05
C THR A 241 -8.41 8.84 9.71
N GLY A 242 -9.28 9.80 9.36
CA GLY A 242 -10.70 9.60 9.06
C GLY A 242 -11.62 9.62 10.29
N SER A 243 -11.09 9.65 11.52
CA SER A 243 -11.89 9.77 12.77
C SER A 243 -11.85 11.18 13.39
N GLY A 244 -11.48 12.19 12.61
CA GLY A 244 -11.04 13.48 13.16
C GLY A 244 -9.63 13.36 13.72
N ASP A 245 -9.02 14.49 14.10
CA ASP A 245 -7.69 14.46 14.70
C ASP A 245 -7.75 14.47 16.24
N GLU A 246 -6.72 13.93 16.89
CA GLU A 246 -6.63 13.91 18.35
C GLU A 246 -6.54 15.32 18.97
N THR A 247 -6.25 16.35 18.15
CA THR A 247 -6.12 17.74 18.60
C THR A 247 -7.43 18.53 18.56
N GLY A 248 -8.48 17.99 17.96
CA GLY A 248 -9.81 18.62 17.84
C GLY A 248 -9.86 19.77 16.84
N ILE A 249 -8.88 19.89 15.94
CA ILE A 249 -8.82 20.90 14.88
C ILE A 249 -9.62 20.44 13.65
N PHE A 250 -9.72 19.14 13.44
CA PHE A 250 -10.43 18.55 12.30
C PHE A 250 -11.52 17.60 12.78
N ASP A 251 -12.75 17.83 12.29
CA ASP A 251 -13.91 16.99 12.61
C ASP A 251 -13.78 15.58 12.01
N ALA A 252 -14.48 14.62 12.62
CA ALA A 252 -14.64 13.30 12.04
C ALA A 252 -15.45 13.39 10.75
N GLU A 253 -14.80 13.17 9.61
CA GLU A 253 -15.46 13.15 8.30
C GLU A 253 -16.11 11.76 8.10
N VAL A 254 -17.43 11.69 8.28
CA VAL A 254 -18.30 10.52 7.98
C VAL A 254 -19.08 10.78 6.71
#